data_AF-A0A920ISY0-F1
#
_entry.id   AF-A0A920ISY0-F1
#
_cell.length_a   1.000
_cell.length_b   1.000
_cell.length_c   1.000
_cell.angle_alpha   90.00
_cell.angle_beta   90.00
_cell.angle_gamma   90.00
#
_symmetry.space_group_name_H-M   'P 1'
#
loop_
_entity.id
_entity.type
_entity.pdbx_description
1 polymer ?
#
loop_
_entity_poly.entity_id
_entity_poly.type
_entity_poly.pdbx_seq_one_letter_code
_entity_poly.pdbx_strand_id
1 'polypeptide(L)' 'MGTHERFIGFLIEHFGGNFPLWLAPKQVILPVSDKFNDYAEEITKDLKSKGLRASLIIVRKKVQKLEGAEITKN' A
#
# COMPACT_ATOMS: atom_id res chain seq x y z
N MET A 1 -21.91 -24.52 5.96
CA MET A 1 -20.58 -24.02 5.57
C MET A 1 -19.95 -24.99 4.59
N GLY A 2 -19.87 -24.59 3.33
CA GLY A 2 -19.33 -25.36 2.22
C GLY A 2 -17.80 -25.48 2.28
N THR A 3 -17.25 -26.37 1.46
CA THR A 3 -15.81 -26.67 1.39
C THR A 3 -14.95 -25.43 1.15
N HIS A 4 -15.44 -24.47 0.37
CA HIS A 4 -14.72 -23.23 0.08
C HIS A 4 -14.50 -22.34 1.31
N GLU A 5 -15.50 -22.20 2.17
CA GLU A 5 -15.42 -21.37 3.38
C GLU A 5 -14.43 -21.97 4.38
N ARG A 6 -14.44 -23.31 4.52
CA ARG A 6 -13.44 -24.03 5.33
C ARG A 6 -12.03 -23.91 4.75
N PHE A 7 -11.89 -23.95 3.44
CA PHE A 7 -10.60 -23.81 2.78
C PHE A 7 -10.03 -22.39 2.96
N ILE A 8 -10.85 -21.35 2.84
CA ILE A 8 -10.42 -19.97 3.12
C ILE A 8 -10.01 -19.83 4.59
N GLY A 9 -10.77 -20.40 5.52
CA GLY A 9 -10.41 -20.44 6.95
C GLY A 9 -9.04 -21.08 7.18
N PHE A 10 -8.80 -22.24 6.58
CA PHE A 10 -7.50 -22.91 6.63
C PHE A 10 -6.37 -22.04 6.07
N LEU A 11 -6.57 -21.36 4.94
CA LEU A 11 -5.55 -20.47 4.36
C LEU A 11 -5.25 -19.27 5.29
N ILE A 12 -6.26 -18.69 5.94
CA ILE A 12 -6.06 -17.60 6.90
C ILE A 12 -5.19 -18.07 8.07
N GLU A 13 -5.51 -19.24 8.63
CA GLU A 13 -4.76 -19.83 9.75
C GLU A 13 -3.34 -20.22 9.35
N HIS A 14 -3.17 -20.83 8.18
CA HIS A 14 -1.86 -21.28 7.68
C HIS A 14 -0.89 -20.11 7.42
N PHE A 15 -1.38 -19.02 6.84
CA PHE A 15 -0.55 -17.86 6.52
C PHE A 15 -0.51 -16.80 7.64
N GLY A 16 -1.32 -16.95 8.69
CA GLY A 16 -1.45 -15.95 9.76
C GLY A 16 -1.83 -14.55 9.22
N GLY A 17 -2.56 -14.50 8.11
CA GLY A 17 -2.91 -13.26 7.40
C GLY A 17 -1.83 -12.70 6.45
N ASN A 18 -0.60 -13.23 6.45
CA ASN A 18 0.45 -12.83 5.50
C ASN A 18 0.41 -13.67 4.22
N PHE A 19 -0.62 -13.44 3.41
CA PHE A 19 -0.84 -14.22 2.20
C PHE A 19 0.28 -14.04 1.16
N PRO A 20 0.61 -15.10 0.40
CA PRO A 20 1.44 -14.98 -0.79
C PRO A 20 0.88 -13.94 -1.77
N LEU A 21 1.75 -13.32 -2.56
CA LEU A 21 1.40 -12.23 -3.47
C LEU A 21 0.18 -12.55 -4.35
N TRP A 22 0.11 -13.77 -4.91
CA TRP A 22 -0.98 -14.19 -5.80
C TRP A 22 -2.33 -14.33 -5.10
N LEU A 23 -2.33 -14.66 -3.81
CA LEU A 23 -3.55 -14.85 -3.01
C LEU A 23 -3.96 -13.57 -2.26
N ALA A 24 -3.01 -12.70 -1.95
CA ALA A 24 -3.23 -11.49 -1.19
C ALA A 24 -4.38 -10.64 -1.79
N PRO A 25 -5.37 -10.22 -0.98
CA PRO A 25 -6.54 -9.50 -1.49
C PRO A 25 -6.17 -8.17 -2.14
N LYS A 26 -5.11 -7.52 -1.65
CA LYS A 26 -4.58 -6.24 -2.16
C LYS A 26 -3.06 -6.35 -2.29
N GLN A 27 -2.54 -6.11 -3.50
CA GLN A 27 -1.10 -6.05 -3.76
C GLN A 27 -0.69 -4.57 -3.79
N VAL A 28 0.30 -4.18 -2.99
CA VAL A 28 0.69 -2.76 -2.82
C VAL A 28 2.13 -2.54 -3.26
N ILE A 29 2.36 -1.45 -4.01
CA ILE A 29 3.69 -0.91 -4.29
C ILE A 29 3.94 0.25 -3.32
N LEU A 30 5.09 0.21 -2.65
CA LEU A 30 5.54 1.24 -1.71
C LEU A 30 6.94 1.72 -2.14
N PRO A 31 7.08 2.93 -2.71
CA PRO A 31 8.38 3.49 -3.01
C PRO A 31 9.14 3.79 -1.72
N VAL A 32 10.44 3.46 -1.70
CA VAL A 32 11.32 3.66 -0.52
C VAL A 32 11.61 5.15 -0.27
N SER A 33 11.45 5.99 -1.29
CA SER A 33 11.68 7.44 -1.24
C SER A 33 10.85 8.14 -2.32
N ASP A 34 10.54 9.42 -2.11
CA ASP A 34 9.79 10.24 -3.07
C ASP A 34 10.43 10.31 -4.47
N LYS A 35 11.75 10.12 -4.55
CA LYS A 35 12.50 10.06 -5.82
C LYS A 35 12.03 8.95 -6.76
N PHE A 36 11.39 7.92 -6.21
CA PHE A 36 10.91 6.77 -6.97
C PHE A 36 9.41 6.81 -7.23
N ASN A 37 8.71 7.89 -6.87
CA ASN A 37 7.26 7.98 -7.04
C ASN A 37 6.85 7.82 -8.50
N ASP A 38 7.50 8.55 -9.42
CA ASP A 38 7.18 8.50 -10.86
C ASP A 38 7.40 7.09 -11.44
N TYR A 39 8.50 6.44 -11.06
CA TYR A 39 8.79 5.07 -11.47
C TYR A 39 7.79 4.07 -10.86
N ALA A 40 7.40 4.27 -9.61
CA ALA A 40 6.41 3.42 -8.95
C ALA A 40 5.01 3.57 -9.59
N GLU A 41 4.66 4.76 -10.10
CA GLU A 41 3.45 4.98 -10.91
C GLU A 41 3.49 4.21 -12.23
N GLU A 42 4.61 4.28 -12.96
CA GLU A 42 4.80 3.55 -14.20
C GLU A 42 4.65 2.03 -14.00
N ILE A 43 5.36 1.47 -13.01
CA ILE A 43 5.27 0.05 -12.68
C ILE A 43 3.85 -0.33 -12.25
N THR A 44 3.19 0.50 -11.45
CA THR A 44 1.79 0.23 -11.06
C THR A 44 0.86 0.17 -12.27
N LYS A 45 1.07 1.03 -13.26
CA LYS A 45 0.29 1.03 -14.51
C LYS A 45 0.56 -0.21 -15.35
N ASP A 46 1.82 -0.64 -15.48
CA ASP A 46 2.19 -1.85 -16.20
C ASP A 46 1.65 -3.13 -15.52
N LEU A 47 1.72 -3.22 -14.19
CA LEU A 47 1.14 -4.36 -13.49
C LEU A 47 -0.38 -4.42 -13.66
N LYS A 48 -1.06 -3.26 -13.63
CA LYS A 48 -2.51 -3.19 -13.90
C LYS A 48 -2.85 -3.58 -15.33
N SER A 49 -2.07 -3.17 -16.33
CA SER A 49 -2.31 -3.53 -17.74
C SER A 49 -2.18 -5.05 -17.96
N LYS A 50 -1.37 -5.73 -17.14
CA LYS A 50 -1.21 -7.19 -17.08
C LYS A 50 -2.26 -7.90 -16.23
N GLY A 51 -3.26 -7.18 -15.70
CA GLY A 51 -4.36 -7.75 -14.92
C GLY A 51 -4.03 -8.03 -13.45
N LEU A 52 -2.91 -7.52 -12.92
CA LEU A 52 -2.54 -7.67 -11.51
C LEU A 52 -3.26 -6.64 -10.63
N ARG A 53 -3.51 -7.00 -9.37
CA ARG A 53 -4.25 -6.20 -8.37
C ARG A 53 -3.34 -5.18 -7.68
N ALA A 54 -2.59 -4.40 -8.45
CA ALA A 54 -1.60 -3.46 -7.96
C ALA A 54 -2.22 -2.13 -7.48
N SER A 55 -1.78 -1.63 -6.33
CA SER A 55 -2.13 -0.32 -5.77
C SER A 55 -0.86 0.42 -5.34
N LEU A 56 -0.70 1.68 -5.73
CA LEU A 56 0.42 2.51 -5.26
C LEU A 56 0.03 3.21 -3.95
N ILE A 57 0.91 3.17 -2.95
CA ILE A 57 0.80 3.98 -1.73
C ILE A 57 2.01 4.91 -1.65
N ILE A 58 1.78 6.21 -1.74
CA ILE A 58 2.80 7.24 -1.54
C ILE A 58 2.61 7.84 -0.15
N VAL A 59 3.63 7.73 0.70
CA VAL A 59 3.59 8.29 2.05
C VAL A 59 4.05 9.75 1.99
N ARG A 60 3.11 10.69 1.88
CA ARG A 60 3.43 12.11 2.04
C ARG A 60 3.54 12.45 3.53
N LYS A 61 4.75 12.79 4.01
CA LYS A 61 4.88 13.44 5.32
C LYS A 61 4.24 14.82 5.26
N LYS A 62 3.15 15.04 6.01
CA LYS A 62 2.66 16.39 6.32
C LYS A 62 3.68 17.04 7.26
N VAL A 63 4.57 17.88 6.74
CA VAL A 63 5.31 18.83 7.57
C VAL A 63 4.33 19.96 7.91
N GLN A 64 3.60 19.80 9.01
CA GLN A 64 2.99 20.97 9.66
C GLN A 64 4.14 21.77 10.25
N LYS A 65 4.50 22.85 9.55
CA LYS A 65 5.44 23.86 10.00
C LYS A 65 4.81 24.57 11.20
N LEU A 66 5.12 24.11 12.42
CA LEU A 66 4.99 24.90 13.64
C LEU A 66 6.18 25.87 13.71
N GLU A 67 6.27 26.79 12.75
CA GLU A 67 7.10 27.99 12.91
C GLU A 67 6.16 29.19 12.98
N GLY A 68 5.68 29.41 14.19
CA GLY A 68 4.78 30.50 14.56
C GLY A 68 4.72 30.68 16.06
N ALA A 69 5.84 30.45 16.76
CA ALA A 69 6.09 31.12 18.03
C ALA A 69 6.59 32.52 17.68
N GLU A 70 5.88 33.54 18.18
CA GLU A 70 6.38 34.90 18.49
C GLU A 70 6.99 35.64 17.28
N ILE A 71 6.49 36.76 16.77
CA ILE A 71 6.38 38.10 17.36
C ILE A 71 5.58 38.92 16.31
N THR A 72 4.57 39.70 16.70
CA THR A 72 4.40 41.11 16.31
C THR A 72 3.26 41.68 17.13
N LYS A 73 3.69 42.44 18.13
CA LYS A 73 2.92 43.36 18.94
C LYS A 73 2.88 44.68 18.17
N ASN A 74 1.73 45.10 17.68
CA ASN A 74 1.32 46.50 17.56
C ASN A 74 -0.17 46.59 17.23
#